data_AF-A0A090QN11-F1
#
_entry.id   AF-A0A090QN11-F1
#
_cell.length_a   1.000
_cell.length_b   1.000
_cell.length_c   1.000
_cell.angle_alpha   90.00
_cell.angle_beta   90.00
_cell.angle_gamma   90.00
#
_symmetry.space_group_name_H-M   'P 1'
#
loop_
_entity.id
_entity.type
_entity.pdbx_description
1 polymer ?
#
loop_
_entity_poly.entity_id
_entity_poly.type
_entity_poly.pdbx_seq_one_letter_code
_entity_poly.pdbx_strand_id
1 'polypeptide(L)' 'MVDQRGVKNSGGQERTRYVIQSDLTLGGQTWPIEITLANRDNMAYRMLLGRTAMHGRIMVDPEQSFLIACEESKK' A
#
# COMPACT_ATOMS: atom_id res chain seq x y z
N MET A 1 10.37 12.66 0.26
CA MET A 1 11.17 11.43 0.09
C MET A 1 11.69 11.06 1.46
N VAL A 2 11.43 9.84 1.93
CA VAL A 2 11.76 9.41 3.30
C VAL A 2 12.96 8.47 3.31
N ASP A 3 13.04 7.54 2.34
CA ASP A 3 14.11 6.55 2.27
C ASP A 3 14.27 5.98 0.84
N GLN A 4 15.37 5.27 0.60
CA GLN A 4 15.58 4.42 -0.58
C GLN A 4 15.92 3.00 -0.12
N ARG A 5 15.08 2.03 -0.48
CA ARG A 5 15.25 0.64 -0.03
C ARG A 5 15.45 -0.31 -1.19
N GLY A 6 16.38 -1.25 -1.04
CA GLY A 6 16.49 -2.43 -1.91
C GLY A 6 15.28 -3.32 -1.71
N VAL A 7 14.39 -3.38 -2.71
CA VAL A 7 13.20 -4.23 -2.67
C VAL A 7 13.36 -5.36 -3.67
N LYS A 8 13.37 -6.60 -3.17
CA LYS A 8 13.34 -7.81 -3.99
C LYS A 8 11.94 -8.02 -4.57
N ASN A 9 11.85 -8.15 -5.88
CA ASN A 9 10.61 -8.53 -6.54
C ASN A 9 10.39 -10.06 -6.42
N SER A 10 9.19 -10.53 -6.79
CA SER A 10 8.84 -11.96 -6.77
C SER A 10 9.70 -12.81 -7.73
N GLY A 11 10.45 -12.18 -8.64
CA GLY A 11 11.41 -12.84 -9.54
C GLY A 11 12.85 -12.85 -9.02
N GLY A 12 13.07 -12.47 -7.76
CA GLY A 12 14.39 -12.50 -7.11
C GLY A 12 15.32 -11.32 -7.45
N GLN A 13 14.90 -10.41 -8.33
CA GLN A 13 15.69 -9.22 -8.67
C GLN A 13 15.46 -8.11 -7.64
N GLU A 14 16.56 -7.58 -7.10
CA GLU A 14 16.52 -6.41 -6.23
C GLU A 14 16.54 -5.13 -7.06
N ARG A 15 15.63 -4.20 -6.73
CA ARG A 15 15.64 -2.85 -7.29
C ARG A 15 15.53 -1.84 -6.17
N THR A 16 16.32 -0.79 -6.24
CA THR A 16 16.19 0.37 -5.35
C THR A 16 14.88 1.08 -5.67
N ARG A 17 14.01 1.22 -4.67
CA ARG A 17 12.74 1.93 -4.77
C ARG A 17 12.71 3.07 -3.77
N TYR A 18 12.16 4.20 -4.19
CA TYR A 18 11.90 5.32 -3.31
C TYR A 18 10.76 4.97 -2.35
N VAL A 19 10.97 5.27 -1.08
CA VAL A 19 9.97 5.17 -0.02
C VAL A 19 9.46 6.58 0.28
N ILE A 20 8.14 6.74 0.23
CA ILE A 20 7.45 7.94 0.66
C ILE A 20 6.51 7.59 1.80
N GLN A 21 6.31 8.53 2.73
CA GLN A 21 5.26 8.42 3.74
C GLN A 21 4.01 9.13 3.21
N SER A 22 2.85 8.50 3.36
CA SER A 22 1.55 9.09 3.02
C SER A 22 0.52 8.59 4.00
N ASP A 23 -0.50 9.39 4.25
CA ASP A 23 -1.64 8.96 5.06
C ASP A 23 -2.57 8.07 4.23
N LEU A 24 -2.96 6.93 4.80
CA LEU A 24 -3.98 6.03 4.25
C LEU A 24 -5.24 6.20 5.08
N THR A 25 -6.35 6.49 4.40
CA THR A 25 -7.69 6.51 5.01
C THR A 25 -8.48 5.28 4.54
N LEU A 26 -8.98 4.49 5.49
CA LEU A 26 -9.71 3.26 5.22
C LEU A 26 -10.71 2.99 6.35
N GLY A 27 -12.00 2.85 6.02
CA GLY A 27 -13.07 2.56 6.99
C GLY A 27 -13.17 3.59 8.13
N GLY A 28 -12.98 4.87 7.82
CA GLY A 28 -13.02 5.97 8.79
C GLY A 28 -11.76 6.11 9.67
N GLN A 29 -10.74 5.28 9.47
CA GLN A 29 -9.46 5.40 10.17
C GLN A 29 -8.40 5.96 9.21
N THR A 30 -7.57 6.89 9.72
CA THR A 30 -6.46 7.48 8.98
C THR A 30 -5.16 7.25 9.73
N TRP A 31 -4.14 6.75 9.04
CA TRP A 31 -2.81 6.58 9.64
C TRP A 31 -1.68 6.71 8.61
N PRO A 32 -0.47 7.10 9.04
CA PRO A 32 0.68 7.19 8.14
C PRO A 32 1.17 5.79 7.75
N ILE A 33 1.42 5.60 6.45
CA ILE A 33 2.01 4.39 5.89
C ILE A 33 3.22 4.71 5.01
N GLU A 34 4.11 3.74 4.87
CA GLU A 34 5.23 3.79 3.94
C GLU A 34 4.84 3.14 2.61
N ILE A 35 5.04 3.88 1.52
CA ILE A 35 4.74 3.44 0.16
C ILE A 35 6.04 3.41 -0.65
N THR A 36 6.34 2.25 -1.24
CA THR A 36 7.43 2.10 -2.20
C THR A 36 6.94 2.43 -3.60
N LEU A 37 7.54 3.42 -4.26
CA LEU A 37 7.21 3.76 -5.65
C LEU A 37 7.78 2.71 -6.61
N ALA A 38 6.89 2.11 -7.40
CA ALA A 38 7.23 1.15 -8.45
C ALA A 38 6.31 1.37 -9.64
N ASN A 39 6.86 1.32 -10.86
CA ASN A 39 6.03 1.35 -12.07
C ASN A 39 5.32 -0.02 -12.20
N ARG A 40 3.99 -0.01 -12.12
CA ARG A 40 3.10 -1.17 -12.19
C ARG A 40 1.99 -0.99 -13.23
N ASP A 41 2.26 -0.27 -14.31
CA ASP A 41 1.24 0.12 -15.30
C ASP A 41 0.46 -1.09 -15.87
N ASN A 42 1.13 -2.24 -15.98
CA ASN A 42 0.58 -3.46 -16.55
C ASN A 42 -0.10 -4.41 -15.53
N MET A 43 -0.30 -3.98 -14.28
CA MET A 43 -0.93 -4.81 -13.23
C MET A 43 -2.39 -4.41 -13.02
N ALA A 44 -3.26 -5.40 -12.77
CA ALA A 44 -4.68 -5.19 -12.47
C ALA A 44 -4.90 -4.25 -11.26
N TYR A 45 -3.97 -4.25 -10.30
CA TYR A 45 -3.96 -3.32 -9.18
C TYR A 45 -2.65 -2.55 -9.14
N ARG A 46 -2.75 -1.22 -9.18
CA ARG A 46 -1.60 -0.30 -9.20
C ARG A 46 -0.89 -0.22 -7.85
N MET A 47 -1.59 -0.50 -6.76
CA MET A 47 -1.08 -0.46 -5.39
C MET A 47 -1.13 -1.85 -4.74
N LEU A 48 -0.08 -2.19 -4.01
CA LEU A 48 -0.05 -3.36 -3.13
C LEU A 48 0.15 -2.88 -1.71
N LEU A 49 -0.81 -3.17 -0.84
CA LEU A 49 -0.72 -2.84 0.57
C LEU A 49 0.00 -3.99 1.31
N GLY A 50 1.17 -3.69 1.87
CA GLY A 50 1.93 -4.68 2.62
C GLY A 50 1.35 -4.95 4.01
N ARG A 51 1.74 -6.09 4.61
CA ARG A 51 1.32 -6.46 5.98
C ARG A 51 1.66 -5.41 7.03
N THR A 52 2.79 -4.70 6.88
CA THR A 52 3.20 -3.63 7.80
C THR A 52 2.16 -2.51 7.87
N ALA A 53 1.59 -2.12 6.73
CA ALA A 53 0.57 -1.08 6.69
C ALA A 53 -0.78 -1.54 7.27
N MET A 54 -1.04 -2.85 7.26
CA MET A 54 -2.27 -3.46 7.79
C MET A 54 -2.19 -3.81 9.29
N HIS A 55 -0.97 -3.90 9.85
CA HIS A 55 -0.73 -4.45 11.17
C HIS A 55 -1.54 -3.73 12.26
N GLY A 56 -2.39 -4.49 12.96
CA GLY A 56 -3.22 -4.03 14.08
C GLY A 56 -4.36 -3.09 13.70
N ARG A 57 -4.67 -2.93 12.40
CA ARG A 57 -5.69 -1.98 11.90
C ARG A 57 -6.65 -2.62 10.90
N ILE A 58 -6.15 -3.52 10.05
CA ILE A 58 -6.91 -4.15 8.98
C ILE A 58 -6.95 -5.66 9.19
N MET A 59 -8.15 -6.23 9.07
CA MET A 59 -8.38 -7.67 8.92
C MET A 59 -8.83 -7.94 7.48
N VAL A 60 -8.22 -8.94 6.84
CA VAL A 60 -8.53 -9.30 5.44
C VAL A 60 -9.31 -10.61 5.44
N ASP A 61 -10.53 -10.57 4.94
CA ASP A 61 -11.34 -11.73 4.62
C ASP A 61 -11.22 -12.00 3.09
N PRO A 62 -10.60 -13.11 2.66
CA PRO A 62 -10.41 -13.41 1.24
C PRO A 62 -11.70 -13.84 0.52
N GLU A 63 -12.77 -14.22 1.23
CA GLU A 63 -14.04 -14.61 0.61
C GLU A 63 -14.87 -13.39 0.21
N GLN A 64 -14.51 -12.22 0.72
CA GLN A 64 -15.21 -10.97 0.49
C GLN A 64 -14.34 -9.96 -0.26
N SER A 65 -14.96 -9.06 -1.01
CA SER A 65 -14.27 -8.04 -1.78
C SER A 65 -15.07 -6.74 -1.76
N PHE A 66 -14.37 -5.61 -1.79
CA PHE A 66 -14.99 -4.26 -1.81
C PHE A 66 -15.90 -3.95 -0.62
N LEU A 67 -15.55 -4.45 0.58
CA LEU A 67 -16.33 -4.20 1.81
C LEU A 67 -16.27 -2.76 2.33
N ILE A 68 -15.25 -2.02 1.92
CA ILE A 68 -15.02 -0.65 2.36
C ILE A 68 -15.27 0.26 1.16
N ALA A 69 -16.24 1.16 1.29
CA ALA A 69 -16.47 2.20 0.31
C ALA A 69 -15.24 3.12 0.22
N CYS A 70 -14.97 3.64 -0.97
CA CYS A 70 -13.95 4.67 -1.15
C CYS A 70 -14.48 5.96 -0.52
N GLU A 71 -14.18 6.18 0.76
CA GLU A 71 -14.50 7.42 1.45
C GLU A 71 -13.59 8.50 0.85
N GLU A 72 -14.16 9.39 0.04
CA GLU A 72 -13.44 10.55 -0.47
C GLU A 72 -13.08 11.44 0.72
N SER A 73 -11.78 11.57 1.01
CA SER A 73 -11.31 12.55 1.98
C SER A 73 -11.63 13.94 1.44
N LYS A 74 -12.78 14.48 1.85
CA LYS A 74 -13.23 15.83 1.51
C LYS A 74 -12.18 16.80 2.03
N LYS A 75 -11.49 17.45 1.10
CA LYS A 75 -10.50 18.49 1.36
C LYS A 75 -11.16 19.76 1.87
#